data_AF-C7BJZ2-F1
#
_entry.id   AF-C7BJZ2-F1
#
_cell.length_a   1.000
_cell.length_b   1.000
_cell.length_c   1.000
_cell.angle_alpha   90.00
_cell.angle_beta   90.00
_cell.angle_gamma   90.00
#
_symmetry.space_group_name_H-M   'P 1'
#
loop_
_entity.id
_entity.type
_entity.pdbx_description
1 polymer ?
#
loop_
_entity_poly.entity_id
_entity_poly.type
_entity_poly.pdbx_seq_one_letter_code
_entity_poly.pdbx_strand_id
1 'polypeptide(L)'
;MIYAKNVSDKVVKVAISKWSGEEANDEYLEIGPGEVVQWFRSDERGFLMSIIWGDNKPVLYSMRLDGYIIIYSSSVENNGRGISPLYSLPSV
;
A
#
# COMPACT_ATOMS: atom_id res chain seq x y z
N MET A 1 13.49 -0.77 0.69
CA MET A 1 12.79 0.17 1.60
C MET A 1 11.56 0.71 0.90
N ILE A 2 10.41 0.70 1.57
CA ILE A 2 9.15 1.18 1.02
C ILE A 2 8.69 2.41 1.80
N TYR A 3 8.26 3.45 1.09
CA TYR A 3 7.62 4.63 1.66
C TYR A 3 6.22 4.73 1.08
N ALA A 4 5.20 4.89 1.92
CA ALA A 4 3.84 5.15 1.47
C ALA A 4 3.39 6.51 1.98
N LYS A 5 3.01 7.39 1.05
CA LYS A 5 2.43 8.70 1.35
C LYS A 5 0.95 8.69 1.05
N ASN A 6 0.15 9.15 2.02
CA ASN A 6 -1.26 9.40 1.80
C ASN A 6 -1.46 10.84 1.34
N VAL A 7 -1.98 11.03 0.13
CA VAL A 7 -2.37 12.35 -0.40
C VAL A 7 -3.90 12.48 -0.55
N SER A 8 -4.64 11.49 -0.08
CA SER A 8 -6.11 11.57 0.03
C SER A 8 -6.54 12.44 1.20
N ASP A 9 -7.83 12.73 1.25
CA ASP A 9 -8.52 13.52 2.27
C ASP A 9 -8.93 12.71 3.51
N LYS A 10 -8.64 11.40 3.54
CA LYS A 10 -9.05 10.48 4.61
C LYS A 10 -7.88 9.67 5.14
N VAL A 11 -8.02 9.14 6.35
CA VAL A 11 -7.08 8.12 6.86
C VAL A 11 -7.18 6.87 5.99
N VAL A 12 -6.02 6.35 5.58
CA VAL A 12 -5.91 5.06 4.89
C VAL A 12 -5.20 4.06 5.79
N LYS A 13 -5.60 2.80 5.70
CA LYS A 13 -4.92 1.68 6.37
C LYS A 13 -4.15 0.89 5.33
N VAL A 14 -2.86 0.69 5.55
CA VAL A 14 -1.97 -0.01 4.62
C VAL A 14 -1.29 -1.17 5.32
N ALA A 15 -1.37 -2.35 4.72
CA ALA A 15 -0.62 -3.54 5.15
C ALA A 15 0.21 -4.08 3.98
N ILE A 16 1.38 -4.65 4.27
CA ILE A 16 2.30 -5.21 3.27
C ILE A 16 2.64 -6.65 3.66
N SER A 17 2.54 -7.59 2.72
CA SER A 17 2.76 -9.02 2.98
C SER A 17 4.22 -9.33 3.27
N LYS A 18 4.52 -10.10 4.32
CA LYS A 18 5.85 -10.69 4.55
C LYS A 18 6.00 -12.04 3.83
N TRP A 19 7.20 -12.36 3.33
CA TRP A 19 7.50 -13.67 2.73
C TRP A 19 7.98 -14.70 3.77
N SER A 20 8.85 -14.31 4.70
CA SER A 20 9.33 -15.14 5.83
C SER A 20 10.20 -14.31 6.78
N GLY A 21 10.15 -14.56 8.10
CA GLY A 21 11.07 -14.01 9.10
C GLY A 21 10.50 -12.93 10.05
N GLU A 22 11.35 -12.41 10.95
CA GLU A 22 11.06 -11.28 11.86
C GLU A 22 11.05 -9.91 11.14
N GLU A 23 11.26 -9.89 9.83
CA GLU A 23 11.36 -8.64 9.07
C GLU A 23 9.99 -8.22 8.50
N ALA A 24 9.65 -6.96 8.79
CA ALA A 24 8.44 -6.23 8.41
C ALA A 24 7.18 -6.51 9.26
N ASN A 25 6.46 -5.43 9.58
CA ASN A 25 5.13 -5.48 10.18
C ASN A 25 4.08 -5.75 9.09
N ASP A 26 3.33 -6.85 9.22
CA ASP A 26 2.21 -7.23 8.35
C ASP A 26 0.84 -6.73 8.84
N GLU A 27 0.80 -6.02 9.97
CA GLU A 27 -0.37 -5.30 10.44
C GLU A 27 -0.67 -4.09 9.56
N TYR A 28 -1.93 -3.64 9.65
CA TYR A 28 -2.34 -2.39 9.05
C TYR A 28 -1.79 -1.20 9.84
N LEU A 29 -1.03 -0.35 9.15
CA LEU A 29 -0.64 0.96 9.66
C LEU A 29 -1.60 2.02 9.13
N GLU A 30 -2.09 2.87 10.02
CA GLU A 30 -2.88 4.05 9.67
C GLU A 30 -1.96 5.16 9.18
N ILE A 31 -2.32 5.77 8.05
CA ILE A 31 -1.62 6.91 7.45
C ILE A 31 -2.62 8.05 7.31
N GLY A 32 -2.44 9.13 8.06
CA GLY A 32 -3.26 10.33 7.96
C GLY A 32 -3.02 11.12 6.67
N PRO A 33 -3.92 12.06 6.32
CA PRO A 33 -3.74 12.94 5.17
C PRO A 33 -2.41 13.69 5.22
N GLY A 34 -1.59 13.56 4.16
CA GLY A 34 -0.27 14.18 4.04
C GLY A 34 0.87 13.42 4.71
N GLU A 35 0.57 12.41 5.54
CA GLU A 35 1.57 11.65 6.27
C GLU A 35 2.28 10.61 5.40
N VAL A 36 3.45 10.17 5.89
CA VAL A 36 4.29 9.16 5.25
C VAL A 36 4.66 8.11 6.28
N VAL A 37 4.49 6.84 5.91
CA VAL A 37 4.94 5.69 6.71
C VAL A 37 5.96 4.87 5.91
N GLN A 38 6.85 4.19 6.62
CA GLN A 38 7.92 3.40 6.03
C GLN A 38 7.85 1.94 6.45
N TRP A 39 8.21 1.04 5.53
CA TRP A 39 8.44 -0.38 5.80
C TRP A 39 9.86 -0.77 5.41
N PHE A 40 10.52 -1.47 6.32
CA PHE A 40 11.79 -2.12 6.04
C PHE A 40 11.56 -3.52 5.49
N ARG A 41 12.29 -3.85 4.42
CA ARG A 41 12.34 -5.18 3.81
C ARG A 41 13.71 -5.42 3.22
N SER A 42 14.18 -6.66 3.31
CA SER A 42 15.36 -7.18 2.60
C SER A 42 15.02 -8.07 1.39
N ASP A 43 13.75 -8.50 1.26
CA ASP A 43 13.33 -9.44 0.21
C ASP A 43 13.00 -8.75 -1.13
N GLU A 44 13.69 -9.18 -2.19
CA GLU A 44 13.62 -8.60 -3.54
C GLU A 44 12.52 -9.18 -4.44
N ARG A 45 11.78 -10.21 -4.01
CA ARG A 45 10.79 -10.92 -4.86
C ARG A 45 9.48 -10.14 -5.07
N GLY A 46 9.41 -8.91 -4.60
CA GLY A 46 8.20 -8.10 -4.56
C GLY A 46 7.30 -8.43 -3.38
N PHE A 47 6.11 -7.83 -3.34
CA PHE A 47 5.16 -7.94 -2.23
C PHE A 47 3.71 -7.71 -2.67
N LEU A 48 2.79 -8.14 -1.82
CA LEU A 48 1.39 -7.75 -1.88
C LEU A 48 1.17 -6.58 -0.92
N MET A 49 0.36 -5.63 -1.35
CA MET A 49 -0.07 -4.50 -0.54
C MET A 49 -1.59 -4.49 -0.47
N SER A 50 -2.14 -4.30 0.72
CA SER A 50 -3.56 -4.12 0.96
C SER A 50 -3.81 -2.69 1.43
N ILE A 51 -4.75 -2.00 0.79
CA ILE A 51 -5.16 -0.64 1.17
C ILE A 51 -6.64 -0.63 1.51
N ILE A 52 -6.99 0.02 2.62
CA ILE A 52 -8.36 0.33 2.99
C ILE A 52 -8.50 1.84 3.11
N TRP A 53 -9.47 2.41 2.37
CA TRP A 53 -9.85 3.83 2.51
C TRP A 53 -11.06 3.94 3.45
N GLY A 54 -10.89 4.53 4.63
CA GLY A 54 -11.96 4.61 5.63
C GLY A 54 -12.53 3.22 5.99
N ASP A 55 -13.85 3.05 5.87
CA ASP A 55 -14.56 1.79 6.17
C ASP A 55 -14.80 0.90 4.93
N ASN A 56 -14.09 1.16 3.82
CA ASN A 56 -14.25 0.38 2.59
C ASN A 56 -13.68 -1.04 2.71
N LYS A 57 -14.02 -1.90 1.73
CA LYS A 57 -13.35 -3.20 1.60
C LYS A 57 -11.88 -3.02 1.21
N PRO A 58 -10.98 -3.92 1.66
CA PRO A 58 -9.58 -3.89 1.24
C PRO A 58 -9.42 -4.07 -0.26
N VAL A 59 -8.46 -3.35 -0.84
CA VAL A 59 -8.04 -3.48 -2.24
C VAL A 59 -6.59 -3.94 -2.27
N LEU A 60 -6.33 -5.01 -3.02
CA LEU A 60 -5.00 -5.61 -3.12
C LEU A 60 -4.25 -5.13 -4.36
N TYR A 61 -2.94 -4.93 -4.20
CA TYR A 61 -1.99 -4.59 -5.24
C TYR A 61 -0.82 -5.58 -5.21
N SER A 62 -0.26 -5.89 -6.39
CA SER A 62 1.01 -6.62 -6.50
C SER A 62 2.11 -5.67 -6.91
N MET A 63 3.22 -5.73 -6.19
CA MET A 63 4.33 -4.79 -6.29
C MET A 63 5.60 -5.59 -6.59
N ARG A 64 6.27 -5.25 -7.69
CA ARG A 64 7.55 -5.90 -8.06
C ARG A 64 8.76 -5.20 -7.45
N LEU A 65 8.65 -3.90 -7.20
CA LEU A 65 9.76 -3.07 -6.76
C LEU A 65 9.35 -2.31 -5.51
N ASP A 66 10.28 -2.28 -4.56
CA ASP A 66 10.31 -1.31 -3.47
C ASP A 66 10.36 0.13 -4.03
N GLY A 67 9.98 1.09 -3.19
CA GLY A 67 10.07 2.49 -3.57
C GLY A 67 9.05 3.38 -2.90
N TYR A 68 8.65 4.43 -3.63
CA TYR A 68 7.75 5.46 -3.14
C TYR A 68 6.34 5.27 -3.70
N ILE A 69 5.41 4.97 -2.79
CA ILE A 69 4.00 4.73 -3.06
C ILE A 69 3.23 6.00 -2.74
N ILE A 70 2.44 6.50 -3.68
CA ILE A 70 1.53 7.63 -3.46
C ILE A 70 0.10 7.10 -3.53
N ILE A 71 -0.65 7.31 -2.46
CA ILE A 71 -2.02 6.84 -2.30
C ILE A 71 -2.96 8.04 -2.41
N TYR A 72 -3.70 8.09 -3.52
CA TYR A 72 -4.76 9.08 -3.76
C TYR A 72 -6.11 8.52 -3.32
N SER A 73 -7.18 9.31 -3.42
CA SER A 73 -8.53 8.88 -3.03
C SER A 73 -9.09 7.74 -3.89
N SER A 74 -8.58 7.53 -5.11
CA SER A 74 -9.10 6.52 -6.05
C SER A 74 -8.03 5.83 -6.91
N SER A 75 -6.76 6.16 -6.70
CA SER A 75 -5.64 5.62 -7.47
C SER A 75 -4.41 5.45 -6.59
N VAL A 76 -3.47 4.63 -7.07
CA VAL A 76 -2.20 4.39 -6.41
C VAL A 76 -1.10 4.48 -7.46
N GLU A 77 0.00 5.13 -7.10
CA GLU A 77 1.21 5.17 -7.89
C GLU A 77 2.35 4.48 -7.15
N ASN A 78 3.21 3.78 -7.89
CA ASN A 78 4.50 3.30 -7.41
C ASN A 78 5.60 3.88 -8.29
N ASN A 79 6.55 4.61 -7.70
CA ASN A 79 7.68 5.20 -8.40
C ASN A 79 7.25 6.05 -9.62
N GLY A 80 6.19 6.84 -9.46
CA GLY A 80 5.63 7.71 -10.49
C GLY A 80 4.82 7.01 -11.58
N ARG A 81 4.50 5.72 -11.42
CA ARG A 81 3.64 4.97 -12.34
C ARG A 81 2.37 4.51 -11.65
N GLY A 82 1.21 4.78 -12.26
CA GLY A 82 -0.07 4.25 -11.80
C GLY A 82 -0.08 2.72 -11.80
N ILE A 83 -0.62 2.13 -10.74
CA ILE A 83 -0.78 0.68 -10.61
C ILE A 83 -2.25 0.31 -10.49
N SER A 84 -2.62 -0.82 -11.09
CA SER A 84 -3.97 -1.37 -11.04
C SER A 84 -4.11 -2.38 -9.89
N PRO A 85 -5.29 -2.47 -9.27
CA PRO A 85 -5.57 -3.48 -8.26
C PRO A 85 -5.59 -4.89 -8.89
N LEU A 86 -5.31 -5.91 -8.08
CA LEU A 86 -5.31 -7.32 -8.47
C LEU A 86 -6.68 -7.85 -8.86
N TYR A 87 -7.74 -7.22 -8.35
CA TYR A 87 -9.12 -7.47 -8.75
C TYR A 87 -9.85 -6.14 -8.88
N SER A 88 -10.72 -6.05 -9.88
CA SER A 88 -11.72 -4.98 -9.93
C SER A 88 -12.73 -5.23 -8.82
N LEU A 89 -12.97 -4.24 -7.94
CA LEU A 89 -14.19 -4.24 -7.15
C LEU A 89 -15.36 -4.28 -8.14
N PRO A 90 -16.32 -5.21 -8.01
CA PRO A 90 -17.48 -5.20 -8.88
C PRO A 90 -18.19 -3.85 -8.73
N SER A 91 -18.44 -3.19 -9.86
CA SER A 91 -19.29 -2.01 -9.89
C SER A 91 -20.68 -2.43 -9.38
N VAL A 92 -21.14 -1.79 -8.30
CA VAL A 92 -22.52 -1.92 -7.80
C VAL A 92 -23.44 -1.12 -8.72
#